data_AF-I2NVJ1-F1
#
_entry.id   AF-I2NVJ1-F1
#
_cell.length_a   1.000
_cell.length_b   1.000
_cell.length_c   1.000
_cell.angle_alpha   90.00
_cell.angle_beta   90.00
_cell.angle_gamma   90.00
#
_symmetry.space_group_name_H-M   'P 1'
#
loop_
_entity.id
_entity.type
_entity.pdbx_description
1 polymer ?
#
loop_
_entity_poly.entity_id
_entity_poly.type
_entity_poly.pdbx_seq_one_letter_code
_entity_poly.pdbx_strand_id
1 'polypeptide(L)'
;MKHILLMAAMILSSFANANEMSNPCVYHPDLPGCAGNNRPMGQTKRVINIPDRWGAIYFNPVNKAVGYSENNTKSEESANKEALANCIKAGGGENPVTRSDGKGCRRMSQYRNVCAAFAVGPDRNKESRSGFAVINDDYVEKAEQKALDECGRYSDKCAIKYSGCSRHPDYRY
;
A
#
# COMPACT_ATOMS: atom_id res chain seq x y z
N MET A 1 41.06 57.61 27.23
CA MET A 1 39.94 56.64 27.12
C MET A 1 39.37 56.44 25.71
N LYS A 2 39.81 57.18 24.67
CA LYS A 2 39.32 57.00 23.28
C LYS A 2 40.10 55.91 22.50
N HIS A 3 41.39 55.74 22.80
CA HIS A 3 42.26 54.76 22.14
C HIS A 3 42.07 53.31 22.64
N ILE A 4 41.60 53.14 23.88
CA ILE A 4 41.36 51.80 24.47
C ILE A 4 40.09 51.17 23.89
N LEU A 5 39.06 51.99 23.60
CA LEU A 5 37.81 51.54 22.97
C LEU A 5 38.00 51.10 21.50
N LEU A 6 38.90 51.75 20.76
CA LEU A 6 39.24 51.36 19.38
C LEU A 6 40.01 50.02 19.32
N MET A 7 40.89 49.76 20.28
CA MET A 7 41.61 48.49 20.39
C MET A 7 40.68 47.33 20.79
N ALA A 8 39.71 47.57 21.69
CA ALA A 8 38.74 46.55 22.07
C ALA A 8 37.76 46.19 20.92
N ALA A 9 37.39 47.17 20.09
CA ALA A 9 36.52 46.94 18.94
C ALA A 9 37.19 46.11 17.83
N MET A 10 38.49 46.28 17.59
CA MET A 10 39.21 45.49 16.58
C MET A 10 39.47 44.04 17.01
N ILE A 11 39.65 43.79 18.30
CA ILE A 11 39.87 42.43 18.82
C ILE A 11 38.56 41.63 18.77
N LEU A 12 37.41 42.25 19.10
CA LEU A 12 36.10 41.58 19.06
C LEU A 12 35.62 41.24 17.64
N SER A 13 36.08 41.96 16.61
CA SER A 13 35.77 41.65 15.20
C SER A 13 36.55 40.47 14.61
N SER A 14 37.62 40.01 15.27
CA SER A 14 38.42 38.87 14.79
C SER A 14 37.82 37.50 15.14
N PHE A 15 36.77 37.43 15.96
CA PHE A 15 36.14 36.17 16.37
C PHE A 15 34.78 35.91 15.71
N ALA A 16 34.31 36.81 14.84
CA ALA A 16 32.97 36.75 14.24
C ALA A 16 32.92 36.18 12.81
N ASN A 17 34.01 35.62 12.29
CA ASN A 17 34.04 34.95 10.99
C ASN A 17 34.77 33.59 11.07
N ALA A 18 34.36 32.73 11.99
CA ALA A 18 34.55 31.29 11.81
C ALA A 18 33.47 30.79 10.85
N ASN A 19 33.63 31.10 9.57
CA ASN A 19 32.74 30.58 8.53
C ASN A 19 33.01 29.07 8.42
N GLU A 20 31.97 28.24 8.54
CA GLU A 20 32.01 26.78 8.37
C GLU A 20 32.62 26.33 7.02
N MET A 21 32.81 27.25 6.07
CA MET A 21 33.46 27.06 4.78
C MET A 21 34.97 26.80 4.82
N SER A 22 35.61 26.83 5.99
CA SER A 22 37.07 26.64 6.09
C SER A 22 37.50 25.18 6.27
N ASN A 23 36.56 24.23 6.28
CA ASN A 23 36.88 22.81 6.40
C ASN A 23 37.18 22.21 5.01
N PRO A 24 38.45 21.87 4.70
CA PRO A 24 38.82 21.30 3.40
C PRO A 24 38.12 19.97 3.10
N CYS A 25 37.68 19.27 4.14
CA CYS A 25 37.01 17.97 4.04
C CYS A 25 35.57 18.06 3.50
N VAL A 26 34.98 19.26 3.45
CA VAL A 26 33.63 19.47 2.88
C VAL A 26 33.66 19.46 1.35
N TYR A 27 34.73 19.96 0.75
CA TYR A 27 34.88 20.06 -0.72
C TYR A 27 35.84 19.04 -1.31
N HIS A 28 36.73 18.46 -0.49
CA HIS A 28 37.69 17.43 -0.89
C HIS A 28 37.73 16.30 0.16
N PRO A 29 36.68 15.45 0.21
CA PRO A 29 36.55 14.39 1.22
C PRO A 29 37.62 13.30 1.10
N ASP A 30 38.31 13.24 -0.03
CA ASP A 30 39.35 12.25 -0.34
C ASP A 30 40.75 12.66 0.15
N LEU A 31 40.90 13.83 0.78
CA LEU A 31 42.19 14.27 1.33
C LEU A 31 42.62 13.38 2.52
N PRO A 32 43.89 12.95 2.58
CA PRO A 32 44.43 12.19 3.70
C PRO A 32 44.24 12.95 5.02
N GLY A 33 43.56 12.35 6.00
CA GLY A 33 43.25 12.98 7.29
C GLY A 33 41.83 13.57 7.42
N CYS A 34 41.07 13.68 6.31
CA CYS A 34 39.64 14.02 6.35
C CYS A 34 38.74 12.83 6.72
N ALA A 35 39.30 11.62 6.80
CA ALA A 35 38.61 10.41 7.24
C ALA A 35 38.58 10.29 8.79
N GLY A 36 38.22 11.36 9.48
CA GLY A 36 37.78 11.29 10.87
C GLY A 36 36.30 10.98 10.91
N ASN A 37 35.94 9.69 11.04
CA ASN A 37 34.57 9.15 11.10
C ASN A 37 33.84 8.90 9.77
N ASN A 38 34.54 8.87 8.64
CA ASN A 38 34.00 8.31 7.39
C ASN A 38 34.03 6.77 7.39
N ARG A 39 33.35 6.14 8.36
CA ARG A 39 32.42 5.12 7.86
C ARG A 39 31.46 5.93 7.01
N PRO A 40 31.14 5.54 5.76
CA PRO A 40 29.92 6.08 5.21
C PRO A 40 28.90 5.85 6.33
N MET A 41 28.18 6.88 6.75
CA MET A 41 26.88 6.63 7.32
C MET A 41 26.10 6.03 6.15
N GLY A 42 26.41 4.80 5.73
CA GLY A 42 25.82 3.71 6.43
C GLY A 42 24.35 3.99 6.56
N GLN A 43 23.74 4.46 5.47
CA GLN A 43 22.61 3.79 4.89
C GLN A 43 22.95 2.29 4.85
N THR A 44 23.00 1.70 6.04
CA THR A 44 22.37 0.44 6.30
C THR A 44 21.01 0.67 5.70
N LYS A 45 20.87 0.26 4.43
CA LYS A 45 19.59 -0.09 3.87
C LYS A 45 19.04 -1.04 4.92
N ARG A 46 18.27 -0.50 5.86
CA ARG A 46 17.52 -1.31 6.81
C ARG A 46 16.55 -2.01 5.89
N VAL A 47 16.92 -3.22 5.47
CA VAL A 47 16.04 -4.07 4.71
C VAL A 47 14.97 -4.46 5.71
N ILE A 48 13.87 -3.71 5.69
CA ILE A 48 12.70 -4.01 6.48
C ILE A 48 12.03 -5.19 5.78
N ASN A 49 12.17 -6.39 6.35
CA ASN A 49 11.43 -7.55 5.90
C ASN A 49 10.00 -7.43 6.42
N ILE A 50 9.12 -6.82 5.63
CA ILE A 50 7.69 -6.78 5.92
C ILE A 50 7.13 -8.17 5.64
N PRO A 51 6.56 -8.88 6.63
CA PRO A 51 6.04 -10.21 6.41
C PRO A 51 4.87 -10.16 5.43
N ASP A 52 4.90 -11.06 4.44
CA ASP A 52 3.83 -11.15 3.46
C ASP A 52 2.50 -11.46 4.12
N ARG A 53 1.49 -10.79 3.61
CA ARG A 53 0.10 -10.98 3.97
C ARG A 53 -0.75 -11.02 2.73
N TRP A 54 -1.62 -12.01 2.67
CA TRP A 54 -2.44 -12.29 1.51
C TRP A 54 -3.93 -12.04 1.78
N GLY A 55 -4.58 -11.54 0.75
CA GLY A 55 -6.03 -11.44 0.67
C GLY A 55 -6.55 -12.02 -0.63
N ALA A 56 -7.79 -12.52 -0.61
CA ALA A 56 -8.49 -13.00 -1.78
C ALA A 56 -9.97 -12.59 -1.74
N ILE A 57 -10.56 -12.43 -2.92
CA ILE A 57 -11.99 -12.14 -3.09
C ILE A 57 -12.56 -13.11 -4.11
N TYR A 58 -13.67 -13.75 -3.75
CA TYR A 58 -14.46 -14.66 -4.57
C TYR A 58 -15.86 -14.09 -4.79
N PHE A 59 -16.43 -14.35 -5.97
CA PHE A 59 -17.75 -13.87 -6.35
C PHE A 59 -18.50 -14.92 -7.15
N ASN A 60 -19.79 -15.12 -6.82
CA ASN A 60 -20.73 -15.84 -7.66
C ASN A 60 -21.60 -14.82 -8.42
N PRO A 61 -21.50 -14.74 -9.76
CA PRO A 61 -22.27 -13.77 -10.55
C PRO A 61 -23.77 -14.06 -10.64
N VAL A 62 -24.20 -15.30 -10.40
CA VAL A 62 -25.61 -15.75 -10.45
C VAL A 62 -26.34 -15.28 -9.19
N ASN A 63 -25.80 -15.63 -8.03
CA ASN A 63 -26.45 -15.34 -6.73
C ASN A 63 -25.97 -14.03 -6.11
N LYS A 64 -24.99 -13.36 -6.74
CA LYS A 64 -24.30 -12.16 -6.25
C LYS A 64 -23.64 -12.34 -4.87
N ALA A 65 -23.32 -13.58 -4.49
CA ALA A 65 -22.63 -13.90 -3.25
C ALA A 65 -21.15 -13.51 -3.35
N VAL A 66 -20.62 -12.92 -2.28
CA VAL A 66 -19.23 -12.46 -2.19
C VAL A 66 -18.60 -13.11 -0.98
N GLY A 67 -17.37 -13.61 -1.14
CA GLY A 67 -16.54 -14.05 -0.04
C GLY A 67 -15.17 -13.42 -0.13
N TYR A 68 -14.61 -13.07 1.02
CA TYR A 68 -13.29 -12.48 1.12
C TYR A 68 -12.58 -13.05 2.34
N SER A 69 -11.26 -13.04 2.32
CA SER A 69 -10.46 -13.37 3.50
C SER A 69 -10.35 -12.14 4.39
N GLU A 70 -10.79 -12.25 5.64
CA GLU A 70 -10.77 -11.13 6.59
C GLU A 70 -9.46 -11.07 7.37
N ASN A 71 -8.74 -12.20 7.42
CA ASN A 71 -7.73 -12.45 8.43
C ASN A 71 -6.28 -12.13 8.03
N ASN A 72 -6.06 -11.36 6.97
CA ASN A 72 -4.71 -10.92 6.60
C ASN A 72 -3.76 -12.14 6.57
N THR A 73 -4.06 -13.10 5.70
CA THR A 73 -3.57 -14.46 5.89
C THR A 73 -2.07 -14.52 5.66
N LYS A 74 -1.38 -15.44 6.35
CA LYS A 74 0.08 -15.60 6.22
C LYS A 74 0.50 -16.28 4.91
N SER A 75 -0.44 -16.89 4.19
CA SER A 75 -0.19 -17.53 2.91
C SER A 75 -1.34 -17.30 1.92
N GLU A 76 -0.98 -17.33 0.64
CA GLU A 76 -1.91 -17.26 -0.49
C GLU A 76 -2.98 -18.36 -0.40
N GLU A 77 -2.58 -19.60 -0.13
CA GLU A 77 -3.49 -20.74 -0.07
C GLU A 77 -4.55 -20.55 1.03
N SER A 78 -4.14 -20.05 2.20
CA SER A 78 -5.07 -19.77 3.30
C SER A 78 -6.06 -18.68 2.92
N ALA A 79 -5.63 -17.59 2.26
CA ALA A 79 -6.52 -16.53 1.80
C ALA A 79 -7.57 -17.07 0.82
N ASN A 80 -7.12 -17.85 -0.17
CA ASN A 80 -8.01 -18.42 -1.17
C ASN A 80 -9.02 -19.40 -0.56
N LYS A 81 -8.58 -20.27 0.36
CA LYS A 81 -9.44 -21.23 1.04
C LYS A 81 -10.51 -20.53 1.88
N GLU A 82 -10.12 -19.50 2.64
CA GLU A 82 -11.02 -18.71 3.47
C GLU A 82 -12.03 -17.93 2.61
N ALA A 83 -11.57 -17.17 1.61
CA ALA A 83 -12.42 -16.38 0.74
C ALA A 83 -13.43 -17.24 -0.03
N LEU A 84 -12.99 -18.39 -0.54
CA LEU A 84 -13.88 -19.34 -1.20
C LEU A 84 -14.93 -19.90 -0.24
N ALA A 85 -14.53 -20.36 0.94
CA ALA A 85 -15.46 -20.87 1.94
C ALA A 85 -16.49 -19.82 2.37
N ASN A 86 -16.06 -18.57 2.54
CA ASN A 86 -16.94 -17.44 2.86
C ASN A 86 -17.93 -17.15 1.72
N CYS A 87 -17.50 -17.25 0.45
CA CYS A 87 -18.39 -17.05 -0.69
C CYS A 87 -19.47 -18.15 -0.76
N ILE A 88 -19.10 -19.41 -0.55
CA ILE A 88 -20.03 -20.53 -0.48
C ILE A 88 -21.03 -20.32 0.67
N LYS A 89 -20.53 -19.97 1.86
CA LYS A 89 -21.34 -19.68 3.06
C LYS A 89 -22.31 -18.52 2.85
N ALA A 90 -21.91 -17.52 2.06
CA ALA A 90 -22.76 -16.37 1.68
C ALA A 90 -23.84 -16.72 0.63
N GLY A 91 -24.08 -18.00 0.35
CA GLY A 91 -25.08 -18.45 -0.63
C GLY A 91 -24.55 -18.56 -2.06
N GLY A 92 -23.22 -18.63 -2.23
CA GLY A 92 -22.57 -18.80 -3.52
C GLY A 92 -22.67 -20.21 -4.12
N GLY A 93 -23.43 -21.10 -3.50
CA GLY A 93 -23.62 -22.49 -3.94
C GLY A 93 -22.39 -23.36 -3.71
N GLU A 94 -22.51 -24.66 -3.99
CA GLU A 94 -21.34 -25.54 -4.02
C GLU A 94 -20.41 -25.10 -5.16
N ASN A 95 -19.12 -25.00 -4.86
CA ASN A 95 -18.13 -24.75 -5.90
C ASN A 95 -17.80 -26.09 -6.54
N PRO A 96 -18.22 -26.38 -7.80
CA PRO A 96 -17.76 -27.59 -8.43
C PRO A 96 -16.27 -27.39 -8.66
N VAL A 97 -15.47 -28.22 -7.99
CA VAL A 97 -14.02 -28.39 -8.24
C VAL A 97 -13.78 -28.68 -9.75
N THR A 98 -14.84 -28.97 -10.50
CA THR A 98 -14.87 -29.21 -11.94
C THR A 98 -15.85 -28.30 -12.70
N ARG A 99 -15.26 -27.32 -13.42
CA ARG A 99 -15.65 -26.86 -14.77
C ARG A 99 -16.91 -25.99 -15.00
N SER A 100 -16.61 -24.76 -15.45
CA SER A 100 -17.10 -24.09 -16.68
C SER A 100 -18.55 -23.60 -16.83
N ASP A 101 -19.50 -23.99 -16.00
CA ASP A 101 -20.90 -23.53 -16.15
C ASP A 101 -21.18 -22.12 -15.58
N GLY A 102 -20.24 -21.60 -14.77
CA GLY A 102 -20.33 -20.27 -14.19
C GLY A 102 -21.31 -20.09 -13.05
N LYS A 103 -21.73 -21.20 -12.45
CA LYS A 103 -22.73 -21.22 -11.37
C LYS A 103 -22.13 -21.21 -9.96
N GLY A 104 -20.81 -21.16 -9.83
CA GLY A 104 -20.11 -21.18 -8.54
C GLY A 104 -19.29 -19.93 -8.22
N CYS A 105 -18.76 -19.88 -7.00
CA CYS A 105 -17.82 -18.87 -6.55
C CYS A 105 -16.52 -18.90 -7.35
N ARG A 106 -16.18 -17.78 -8.01
CA ARG A 106 -14.95 -17.61 -8.80
C ARG A 106 -14.00 -16.65 -8.11
N ARG A 107 -12.70 -16.93 -8.16
CA ARG A 107 -11.69 -15.99 -7.68
C ARG A 107 -11.67 -14.75 -8.56
N MET A 108 -11.91 -13.60 -7.96
CA MET A 108 -11.93 -12.31 -8.65
C MET A 108 -10.63 -11.53 -8.43
N SER A 109 -10.05 -11.63 -7.23
CA SER A 109 -8.76 -11.03 -6.92
C SER A 109 -7.99 -11.86 -5.91
N GLN A 110 -6.69 -11.74 -5.99
CA GLN A 110 -5.70 -12.21 -5.05
C GLN A 110 -4.64 -11.12 -4.95
N TYR A 111 -4.30 -10.72 -3.72
CA TYR A 111 -3.44 -9.58 -3.49
C TYR A 111 -2.56 -9.78 -2.27
N ARG A 112 -1.42 -9.10 -2.26
CA ARG A 112 -0.37 -9.26 -1.25
C ARG A 112 0.13 -7.91 -0.78
N ASN A 113 0.12 -7.67 0.53
CA ASN A 113 0.62 -6.44 1.18
C ASN A 113 -0.07 -5.13 0.71
N VAL A 114 -1.25 -5.23 0.10
CA VAL A 114 -2.01 -4.11 -0.45
C VAL A 114 -3.47 -4.17 -0.02
N CYS A 115 -4.24 -3.13 -0.38
CA CYS A 115 -5.68 -3.06 -0.17
C CYS A 115 -6.43 -3.50 -1.41
N ALA A 116 -7.67 -3.94 -1.20
CA ALA A 116 -8.60 -4.25 -2.27
C ALA A 116 -9.99 -3.74 -1.91
N ALA A 117 -10.75 -3.36 -2.93
CA ALA A 117 -12.16 -3.06 -2.81
C ALA A 117 -12.96 -3.77 -3.92
N PHE A 118 -14.14 -4.24 -3.57
CA PHE A 118 -15.09 -4.87 -4.48
C PHE A 118 -16.39 -4.08 -4.50
N ALA A 119 -16.70 -3.51 -5.66
CA ALA A 119 -17.98 -2.88 -5.95
C ALA A 119 -18.86 -3.82 -6.77
N VAL A 120 -20.16 -3.85 -6.47
CA VAL A 120 -21.16 -4.52 -7.29
C VAL A 120 -22.44 -3.71 -7.32
N GLY A 121 -23.11 -3.71 -8.47
CA GLY A 121 -24.41 -3.10 -8.71
C GLY A 121 -25.25 -3.97 -9.64
N PRO A 122 -26.55 -3.65 -9.79
CA PRO A 122 -27.40 -4.30 -10.77
C PRO A 122 -26.95 -3.99 -12.20
N ASP A 123 -27.19 -4.90 -13.14
CA ASP A 123 -26.85 -4.70 -14.54
C ASP A 123 -27.60 -3.47 -15.09
N ARG A 124 -26.90 -2.51 -15.71
CA ARG A 124 -27.54 -1.29 -16.26
C ARG A 124 -28.54 -1.63 -17.37
N ASN A 125 -28.21 -2.65 -18.18
CA ASN A 125 -29.13 -3.25 -19.13
C ASN A 125 -28.85 -4.77 -19.25
N LYS A 126 -29.81 -5.53 -19.79
CA LYS A 126 -29.71 -7.00 -19.94
C LYS A 126 -28.57 -7.46 -20.87
N GLU A 127 -27.95 -6.53 -21.59
CA GLU A 127 -26.87 -6.78 -22.55
C GLU A 127 -25.47 -6.42 -21.98
N SER A 128 -25.43 -5.66 -20.89
CA SER A 128 -24.20 -5.26 -20.21
C SER A 128 -23.67 -6.40 -19.35
N ARG A 129 -22.34 -6.52 -19.27
CA ARG A 129 -21.71 -7.30 -18.21
C ARG A 129 -22.21 -6.77 -16.87
N SER A 130 -22.46 -7.67 -15.92
CA SER A 130 -22.88 -7.26 -14.59
C SER A 130 -21.94 -6.20 -14.03
N GLY A 131 -22.50 -5.12 -13.48
CA GLY A 131 -21.71 -4.04 -12.91
C GLY A 131 -20.99 -4.55 -11.66
N PHE A 132 -19.76 -4.98 -11.81
CA PHE A 132 -18.87 -5.28 -10.70
C PHE A 132 -17.45 -4.91 -11.06
N ALA A 133 -16.67 -4.56 -10.05
CA ALA A 133 -15.24 -4.31 -10.19
C ALA A 133 -14.53 -4.72 -8.91
N VAL A 134 -13.39 -5.40 -9.03
CA VAL A 134 -12.42 -5.55 -7.95
C VAL A 134 -11.19 -4.75 -8.31
N ILE A 135 -10.77 -3.84 -7.44
CA ILE A 135 -9.56 -3.05 -7.61
C ILE A 135 -8.64 -3.26 -6.42
N ASN A 136 -7.35 -3.41 -6.70
CA ASN A 136 -6.30 -3.40 -5.69
C ASN A 136 -5.59 -2.04 -5.72
N ASP A 137 -5.28 -1.48 -4.56
CA ASP A 137 -4.54 -0.23 -4.43
C ASP A 137 -3.73 -0.23 -3.12
N ASP A 138 -2.79 0.70 -3.00
CA ASP A 138 -2.07 0.91 -1.75
C ASP A 138 -2.93 1.59 -0.68
N TYR A 139 -4.07 2.20 -1.04
CA TYR A 139 -4.94 2.86 -0.07
C TYR A 139 -6.37 2.36 -0.24
N VAL A 140 -7.04 2.06 0.87
CA VAL A 140 -8.40 1.48 0.82
C VAL A 140 -9.38 2.44 0.15
N GLU A 141 -9.26 3.74 0.41
CA GLU A 141 -10.11 4.78 -0.17
C GLU A 141 -9.92 4.89 -1.68
N LYS A 142 -8.67 4.76 -2.16
CA LYS A 142 -8.37 4.75 -3.60
C LYS A 142 -8.89 3.49 -4.27
N ALA A 143 -8.78 2.33 -3.60
CA ALA A 143 -9.36 1.09 -4.10
C ALA A 143 -10.89 1.22 -4.21
N GLU A 144 -11.56 1.77 -3.19
CA GLU A 144 -13.00 2.00 -3.17
C GLU A 144 -13.45 2.93 -4.30
N GLN A 145 -12.81 4.10 -4.43
CA GLN A 145 -13.13 5.07 -5.47
C GLN A 145 -13.02 4.45 -6.85
N LYS A 146 -11.88 3.82 -7.16
CA LYS A 146 -11.66 3.17 -8.45
C LYS A 146 -12.62 2.01 -8.71
N ALA A 147 -12.98 1.25 -7.67
CA ALA A 147 -13.95 0.16 -7.80
C ALA A 147 -15.35 0.69 -8.12
N LEU A 148 -15.77 1.79 -7.46
CA LEU A 148 -17.04 2.45 -7.78
C LEU A 148 -17.04 3.05 -9.18
N ASP A 149 -15.96 3.71 -9.59
CA ASP A 149 -15.83 4.30 -10.93
C ASP A 149 -15.92 3.23 -12.03
N GLU A 150 -15.16 2.14 -11.90
CA GLU A 150 -15.16 1.07 -12.90
C GLU A 150 -16.49 0.29 -12.91
N CYS A 151 -17.08 0.02 -11.73
CA CYS A 151 -18.42 -0.54 -11.65
C CYS A 151 -19.46 0.41 -12.28
N GLY A 152 -19.32 1.71 -12.05
CA GLY A 152 -20.16 2.80 -12.54
C GLY A 152 -20.23 2.90 -14.07
N ARG A 153 -19.29 2.26 -14.79
CA ARG A 153 -19.35 2.15 -16.25
C ARG A 153 -20.44 1.19 -16.73
N TYR A 154 -20.92 0.30 -15.86
CA TYR A 154 -21.85 -0.78 -16.19
C TYR A 154 -23.10 -0.82 -15.29
N SER A 155 -23.17 0.02 -14.26
CA SER A 155 -24.31 0.12 -13.34
C SER A 155 -24.41 1.53 -12.73
N ASP A 156 -25.64 2.02 -12.53
CA ASP A 156 -25.87 3.32 -11.88
C ASP A 156 -26.01 3.22 -10.35
N LYS A 157 -26.00 1.99 -9.80
CA LYS A 157 -26.24 1.72 -8.37
C LYS A 157 -25.18 0.80 -7.78
N CYS A 158 -23.92 1.08 -8.10
CA CYS A 158 -22.78 0.38 -7.52
C CYS A 158 -22.65 0.66 -6.03
N ALA A 159 -22.37 -0.39 -5.26
CA ALA A 159 -22.05 -0.29 -3.85
C ALA A 159 -20.83 -1.15 -3.52
N ILE A 160 -20.00 -0.66 -2.59
CA ILE A 160 -18.90 -1.44 -2.03
C ILE A 160 -19.47 -2.56 -1.17
N LYS A 161 -19.05 -3.80 -1.47
CA LYS A 161 -19.38 -5.00 -0.67
C LYS A 161 -18.21 -5.47 0.18
N TYR A 162 -17.00 -5.07 -0.20
CA TYR A 162 -15.80 -5.33 0.56
C TYR A 162 -14.81 -4.22 0.30
N SER A 163 -14.15 -3.76 1.35
CA SER A 163 -12.95 -2.95 1.27
C SER A 163 -12.06 -3.28 2.47
N GLY A 164 -10.78 -3.50 2.22
CA GLY A 164 -9.87 -3.92 3.26
C GLY A 164 -8.45 -4.12 2.78
N CYS A 165 -7.51 -4.17 3.73
CA CYS A 165 -6.10 -4.32 3.44
C CYS A 165 -5.56 -5.61 4.02
N SER A 166 -4.76 -6.29 3.20
CA SER A 166 -3.96 -7.41 3.64
C SER A 166 -2.55 -6.92 3.93
N ARG A 167 -2.36 -6.26 5.06
CA ARG A 167 -1.07 -5.75 5.55
C ARG A 167 -0.77 -6.21 6.96
N HIS A 168 0.51 -6.44 7.22
CA HIS A 168 0.97 -6.71 8.58
C HIS A 168 0.54 -5.56 9.51
N PRO A 169 -0.04 -5.82 10.70
CA PRO A 169 -0.58 -4.78 11.58
C PRO A 169 0.40 -3.66 11.92
N ASP A 170 1.68 -4.01 12.04
CA ASP A 170 2.76 -3.08 12.35
C ASP A 170 3.13 -2.12 11.19
N TYR A 171 2.54 -2.30 10.00
CA TYR A 171 2.89 -1.57 8.77
C TYR A 171 1.65 -0.98 8.06
N ARG A 172 0.67 -0.50 8.84
CA ARG A 172 -0.54 0.16 8.33
C ARG A 172 -0.23 1.62 7.96
N TYR A 173 -0.30 1.94 6.67
CA TYR A 173 -0.31 3.29 6.12
C TYR A 173 -1.62 3.52 5.38
#